data_AF-A0A973JK10-F1
#
_entry.id   AF-A0A973JK10-F1
#
_cell.length_a   1.000
_cell.length_b   1.000
_cell.length_c   1.000
_cell.angle_alpha   90.00
_cell.angle_beta   90.00
_cell.angle_gamma   90.00
#
_symmetry.space_group_name_H-M   'P 1'
#
loop_
_entity.id
_entity.type
_entity.pdbx_description
1 polymer ?
#
loop_
_entity_poly.entity_id
_entity_poly.type
_entity_poly.pdbx_seq_one_letter_code
_entity_poly.pdbx_strand_id
1 'polypeptide(L)'
;MQPTWTSHPPTAGELLDDGRIGLVDAVADVQDHVRAGGVRVISVRVAGGLSVDVLPDRGLDLGSAWWGDVPLAWRSPNLVDPGPGFGWEERFLGGLLATCGPDNIGEPRGTSGQHGTHHLTRSHDVTVRRVRTGDQVEVRITGLVGHTSLGGPRIVVEREIVLVTGSPEVRVDDVVRNVGDQPWGVPLLYHVNLGAPLLAPGSRLAVDATDVITREPLPDGREPGVLPAPAPGLAPVVAEHRGLRPVDGHGRAVLTG
;
A
#
# COMPACT_ATOMS: atom_id res chain seq x y z
N MET A 1 -3.96 -26.90 -30.53
CA MET A 1 -2.58 -26.40 -30.67
C MET A 1 -2.23 -25.74 -29.34
N GLN A 2 -1.46 -26.42 -28.48
CA GLN A 2 -0.97 -25.76 -27.26
C GLN A 2 0.12 -24.76 -27.71
N PRO A 3 0.11 -23.50 -27.22
CA PRO A 3 1.17 -22.57 -27.55
C PRO A 3 2.49 -23.14 -27.07
N THR A 4 3.46 -23.29 -27.98
CA THR A 4 4.85 -23.53 -27.63
C THR A 4 5.37 -22.23 -27.04
N TRP A 5 5.26 -22.10 -25.71
CA TRP A 5 5.92 -21.01 -25.00
C TRP A 5 7.43 -21.23 -25.14
N THR A 6 8.11 -20.27 -25.77
CA THR A 6 9.56 -20.13 -25.60
C THR A 6 9.86 -20.09 -24.11
N SER A 7 11.00 -20.64 -23.69
CA SER A 7 11.37 -20.77 -22.27
C SER A 7 11.39 -19.44 -21.50
N HIS A 8 11.34 -18.31 -22.22
CA HIS A 8 11.09 -16.97 -21.68
C HIS A 8 10.08 -16.27 -22.59
N PRO A 9 8.92 -15.80 -22.08
CA PRO A 9 8.05 -14.91 -22.84
C PRO A 9 8.80 -13.59 -23.09
N PRO A 10 8.57 -12.94 -24.25
CA PRO A 10 9.25 -11.68 -24.57
C PRO A 10 8.88 -10.59 -23.56
N THR A 11 9.83 -9.68 -23.30
CA THR A 11 9.62 -8.55 -22.40
C THR A 11 8.72 -7.49 -23.04
N ALA A 12 8.23 -6.54 -22.23
CA ALA A 12 7.44 -5.43 -22.71
C ALA A 12 8.20 -4.59 -23.76
N GLY A 13 9.49 -4.33 -23.53
CA GLY A 13 10.32 -3.58 -24.46
C GLY A 13 10.61 -4.34 -25.75
N GLU A 14 10.86 -5.65 -25.70
CA GLU A 14 11.04 -6.47 -26.91
C GLU A 14 9.79 -6.45 -27.80
N LEU A 15 8.60 -6.57 -27.19
CA LEU A 15 7.31 -6.49 -27.90
C LEU A 15 7.07 -5.12 -28.54
N LEU A 16 7.56 -4.05 -27.92
CA LEU A 16 7.49 -2.69 -28.46
C LEU A 16 8.50 -2.48 -29.59
N ASP A 17 9.72 -3.01 -29.45
CA ASP A 17 10.80 -2.82 -30.41
C ASP A 17 10.56 -3.55 -31.74
N ASP A 18 10.03 -4.77 -31.69
CA ASP A 18 9.73 -5.55 -32.89
C ASP A 18 8.35 -5.23 -33.51
N GLY A 19 7.61 -4.31 -32.89
CA GLY A 19 6.33 -3.82 -33.39
C GLY A 19 5.14 -4.76 -33.19
N ARG A 20 5.29 -5.86 -32.43
CA ARG A 20 4.14 -6.70 -32.03
C ARG A 20 3.15 -5.92 -31.16
N ILE A 21 3.62 -4.91 -30.44
CA ILE A 21 2.82 -3.94 -29.70
C ILE A 21 3.16 -2.53 -30.17
N GLY A 22 2.15 -1.78 -30.62
CA GLY A 22 2.34 -0.42 -31.14
C GLY A 22 2.22 0.68 -30.08
N LEU A 23 1.59 0.41 -28.93
CA LEU A 23 1.32 1.40 -27.89
C LEU A 23 1.67 0.86 -26.50
N VAL A 24 2.28 1.71 -25.67
CA VAL A 24 2.80 1.36 -24.34
C VAL A 24 1.69 0.97 -23.35
N ASP A 25 0.47 1.47 -23.54
CA ASP A 25 -0.68 1.16 -22.69
C ASP A 25 -1.12 -0.32 -22.78
N ALA A 26 -0.82 -1.00 -23.88
CA ALA A 26 -1.10 -2.44 -24.03
C ALA A 26 -0.29 -3.33 -23.06
N VAL A 27 0.84 -2.83 -22.54
CA VAL A 27 1.69 -3.53 -21.54
C VAL A 27 1.69 -2.84 -20.19
N ALA A 28 1.21 -1.60 -20.11
CA ALA A 28 1.14 -0.79 -18.90
C ALA A 28 -0.16 0.02 -18.91
N ASP A 29 -1.28 -0.65 -18.66
CA ASP A 29 -2.59 -0.03 -18.65
C ASP A 29 -2.76 0.85 -17.42
N VAL A 30 -3.33 2.03 -17.62
CA VAL A 30 -3.64 2.99 -16.54
C VAL A 30 -4.95 3.68 -16.83
N GLN A 31 -5.89 3.56 -15.90
CA GLN A 31 -7.25 4.10 -15.98
C GLN A 31 -7.50 5.03 -14.79
N ASP A 32 -7.55 6.34 -15.04
CA ASP A 32 -7.97 7.35 -14.05
C ASP A 32 -9.48 7.57 -14.18
N HIS A 33 -10.22 7.16 -13.16
CA HIS A 33 -11.68 7.15 -13.20
C HIS A 33 -12.27 7.42 -11.82
N VAL A 34 -13.57 7.68 -11.79
CA VAL A 34 -14.34 7.86 -10.55
C VAL A 34 -15.29 6.68 -10.41
N ARG A 35 -15.18 5.95 -9.29
CA ARG A 35 -16.09 4.83 -9.00
C ARG A 35 -17.47 5.35 -8.60
N ALA A 36 -18.47 4.47 -8.68
CA ALA A 36 -19.75 4.70 -8.04
C ALA A 36 -19.52 5.06 -6.55
N GLY A 37 -20.04 6.20 -6.11
CA GLY A 37 -19.74 6.77 -4.79
C GLY A 37 -18.74 7.95 -4.81
N GLY A 38 -18.23 8.36 -5.98
CA GLY A 38 -17.49 9.62 -6.13
C GLY A 38 -16.00 9.54 -5.78
N VAL A 39 -15.46 8.35 -5.56
CA VAL A 39 -14.05 8.14 -5.21
C VAL A 39 -13.21 8.06 -6.48
N ARG A 40 -12.24 8.96 -6.63
CA ARG A 40 -11.23 8.89 -7.71
C ARG A 40 -10.28 7.72 -7.47
N VAL A 41 -10.02 6.94 -8.51
CA VAL A 41 -9.12 5.79 -8.51
C VAL A 41 -8.27 5.82 -9.78
N ILE A 42 -6.97 5.59 -9.62
CA ILE A 42 -6.04 5.34 -10.72
C ILE A 42 -5.74 3.84 -10.68
N SER A 43 -6.42 3.06 -11.53
CA SER A 43 -6.14 1.62 -11.64
C SER A 43 -4.98 1.40 -12.58
N VAL A 44 -3.94 0.72 -12.11
CA VAL A 44 -2.74 0.37 -12.87
C VAL A 44 -2.71 -1.14 -13.07
N ARG A 45 -2.35 -1.58 -14.27
CA ARG A 45 -2.03 -2.97 -14.57
C ARG A 45 -0.81 -3.02 -15.47
N VAL A 46 0.22 -3.75 -15.04
CA VAL A 46 1.43 -3.97 -15.82
C VAL A 46 1.52 -5.41 -16.28
N ALA A 47 2.02 -5.62 -17.51
CA ALA A 47 2.39 -6.93 -17.99
C ALA A 47 3.37 -7.59 -17.01
N GLY A 48 3.23 -8.89 -16.77
CA GLY A 48 3.95 -9.58 -15.69
C GLY A 48 3.08 -9.90 -14.47
N GLY A 49 1.90 -9.28 -14.35
CA GLY A 49 0.82 -9.78 -13.49
C GLY A 49 0.34 -8.83 -12.40
N LEU A 50 1.11 -7.79 -12.05
CA LEU A 50 0.73 -6.88 -10.99
C LEU A 50 -0.35 -5.88 -11.43
N SER A 51 -1.40 -5.74 -10.62
CA SER A 51 -2.42 -4.70 -10.77
C SER A 51 -2.72 -4.07 -9.42
N VAL A 52 -2.74 -2.74 -9.35
CA VAL A 52 -2.93 -1.97 -8.12
C VAL A 52 -3.82 -0.76 -8.38
N ASP A 53 -4.77 -0.51 -7.49
CA ASP A 53 -5.48 0.77 -7.41
C ASP A 53 -4.68 1.76 -6.57
N VAL A 54 -4.43 2.95 -7.10
CA VAL A 54 -3.94 4.10 -6.33
C VAL A 54 -5.11 5.02 -6.03
N LEU A 55 -5.16 5.54 -4.79
CA LEU A 55 -6.30 6.31 -4.27
C LEU A 55 -5.91 7.79 -4.02
N PRO A 56 -5.98 8.68 -5.04
CA PRO A 56 -5.69 10.11 -4.88
C PRO A 56 -6.46 10.78 -3.75
N ASP A 57 -7.71 10.36 -3.52
CA ASP A 57 -8.59 10.95 -2.51
C ASP A 57 -8.28 10.43 -1.08
N ARG A 58 -7.31 9.51 -0.95
CA ARG A 58 -6.85 8.92 0.32
C ARG A 58 -5.32 8.92 0.40
N GLY A 59 -4.70 10.07 0.14
CA GLY A 59 -3.27 10.26 0.33
C GLY A 59 -2.38 9.42 -0.59
N LEU A 60 -2.87 9.05 -1.78
CA LEU A 60 -2.20 8.12 -2.70
C LEU A 60 -1.90 6.77 -2.02
N ASP A 61 -2.77 6.31 -1.13
CA ASP A 61 -2.71 4.97 -0.58
C ASP A 61 -3.09 3.91 -1.62
N LEU A 62 -2.69 2.66 -1.37
CA LEU A 62 -2.90 1.55 -2.29
C LEU A 62 -4.16 0.79 -1.92
N GLY A 63 -5.13 0.77 -2.84
CA GLY A 63 -6.42 0.11 -2.71
C GLY A 63 -6.35 -1.39 -3.03
N SER A 64 -7.19 -1.84 -3.96
CA SER A 64 -7.18 -3.23 -4.44
C SER A 64 -5.82 -3.55 -5.07
N ALA A 65 -5.27 -4.73 -4.80
CA ALA A 65 -4.02 -5.20 -5.39
C ALA A 65 -4.12 -6.69 -5.74
N TRP A 66 -3.60 -7.07 -6.90
CA TRP A 66 -3.68 -8.40 -7.48
C TRP A 66 -2.36 -8.81 -8.13
N TRP A 67 -2.03 -10.09 -8.03
CA TRP A 67 -0.99 -10.75 -8.81
C TRP A 67 -1.63 -11.80 -9.69
N GLY A 68 -1.72 -11.53 -11.00
CA GLY A 68 -2.49 -12.37 -11.92
C GLY A 68 -3.96 -12.45 -11.50
N ASP A 69 -4.39 -13.65 -11.12
CA ASP A 69 -5.73 -13.96 -10.62
C ASP A 69 -5.82 -14.05 -9.09
N VAL A 70 -4.73 -13.74 -8.37
CA VAL A 70 -4.66 -13.83 -6.91
C VAL A 70 -4.79 -12.45 -6.26
N PRO A 71 -5.82 -12.18 -5.44
CA PRO A 71 -5.91 -10.94 -4.68
C PRO A 71 -4.90 -10.92 -3.53
N LEU A 72 -4.28 -9.75 -3.30
CA LEU A 72 -3.23 -9.54 -2.30
C LEU A 72 -3.72 -8.72 -1.10
N ALA A 73 -4.56 -7.71 -1.36
CA ALA A 73 -4.99 -6.74 -0.37
C ALA A 73 -6.15 -7.26 0.50
N TRP A 74 -6.10 -6.98 1.80
CA TRP A 74 -7.29 -7.14 2.66
C TRP A 74 -8.35 -6.11 2.31
N ARG A 75 -9.62 -6.50 2.38
CA ARG A 75 -10.78 -5.63 2.09
C ARG A 75 -11.66 -5.52 3.32
N SER A 76 -12.00 -4.29 3.67
CA SER A 76 -12.94 -4.01 4.76
C SER A 76 -14.36 -4.43 4.41
N PRO A 77 -15.19 -4.82 5.40
CA PRO A 77 -16.64 -4.92 5.20
C PRO A 77 -17.28 -3.56 4.92
N ASN A 78 -16.61 -2.44 5.23
CA ASN A 78 -17.09 -1.10 4.92
C ASN A 78 -17.10 -0.88 3.41
N LEU A 79 -18.27 -0.62 2.85
CA LEU A 79 -18.45 -0.37 1.41
C LEU A 79 -18.09 1.06 1.01
N VAL A 80 -18.33 2.02 1.91
CA VAL A 80 -18.14 3.46 1.70
C VAL A 80 -17.57 4.10 2.96
N ASP A 81 -16.77 5.15 2.81
CA ASP A 81 -16.34 5.99 3.93
C ASP A 81 -17.53 6.91 4.30
N PRO A 82 -18.11 6.81 5.52
CA PRO A 82 -19.24 7.62 5.93
C PRO A 82 -18.88 9.11 6.11
N GLY A 83 -17.59 9.47 6.08
CA GLY A 83 -17.11 10.84 6.15
C GLY A 83 -16.80 11.33 7.57
N PRO A 84 -16.64 12.66 7.76
CA PRO A 84 -16.30 13.24 9.06
C PRO A 84 -17.32 12.93 10.16
N GLY A 85 -16.83 12.77 11.39
CA GLY A 85 -17.65 12.44 12.58
C GLY A 85 -17.61 10.97 12.99
N PHE A 86 -17.06 10.10 12.12
CA PHE A 86 -16.87 8.67 12.39
C PHE A 86 -15.40 8.33 12.68
N GLY A 87 -15.19 7.25 13.43
CA GLY A 87 -13.88 6.73 13.83
C GLY A 87 -13.14 5.97 12.72
N TRP A 88 -11.96 5.44 13.04
CA TRP A 88 -11.17 4.66 12.08
C TRP A 88 -11.91 3.39 11.65
N GLU A 89 -12.53 2.69 12.59
CA GLU A 89 -13.21 1.41 12.38
C GLU A 89 -14.34 1.51 11.36
N GLU A 90 -15.10 2.62 11.36
CA GLU A 90 -16.17 2.84 10.39
C GLU A 90 -15.67 3.42 9.06
N ARG A 91 -14.50 4.06 9.03
CA ARG A 91 -13.97 4.77 7.84
C ARG A 91 -12.89 4.01 7.07
N PHE A 92 -12.30 2.99 7.68
CA PHE A 92 -11.24 2.18 7.07
C PHE A 92 -11.83 1.24 6.02
N LEU A 93 -11.44 1.45 4.75
CA LEU A 93 -11.91 0.66 3.60
C LEU A 93 -11.00 -0.54 3.27
N GLY A 94 -9.95 -0.77 4.06
CA GLY A 94 -8.89 -1.72 3.70
C GLY A 94 -8.07 -1.22 2.51
N GLY A 95 -7.54 -2.16 1.72
CA GLY A 95 -6.55 -1.90 0.67
C GLY A 95 -5.17 -2.41 1.07
N LEU A 96 -4.26 -2.48 0.11
CA LEU A 96 -2.91 -3.00 0.33
C LEU A 96 -2.12 -2.14 1.32
N LEU A 97 -2.26 -0.82 1.25
CA LEU A 97 -1.55 0.12 2.11
C LEU A 97 -2.51 1.22 2.57
N ALA A 98 -2.51 1.52 3.87
CA ALA A 98 -3.01 2.77 4.41
C ALA A 98 -1.90 3.48 5.19
N THR A 99 -1.70 4.77 4.95
CA THR A 99 -0.65 5.52 5.62
C THR A 99 -1.21 6.21 6.86
N CYS A 100 -0.61 5.92 8.01
CA CYS A 100 -0.96 6.50 9.30
C CYS A 100 0.01 7.63 9.66
N GLY A 101 -0.53 8.73 10.21
CA GLY A 101 0.21 9.96 10.47
C GLY A 101 -0.23 11.12 9.55
N PRO A 102 0.57 12.19 9.41
CA PRO A 102 1.79 12.47 10.19
C PRO A 102 1.50 13.03 11.58
N ASP A 103 0.23 13.22 11.96
CA ASP A 103 -0.17 13.85 13.22
C ASP A 103 -0.34 12.85 14.37
N ASN A 104 -0.76 11.62 14.07
CA ASN A 104 -0.89 10.55 15.06
C ASN A 104 -0.73 9.16 14.42
N ILE A 105 -0.20 8.21 15.20
CA ILE A 105 -0.20 6.78 14.85
C ILE A 105 -0.79 5.98 16.03
N GLY A 106 -1.59 4.97 15.72
CA GLY A 106 -2.29 4.17 16.74
C GLY A 106 -3.50 4.89 17.32
N GLU A 107 -3.82 4.61 18.59
CA GLU A 107 -5.00 5.12 19.30
C GLU A 107 -5.16 6.64 19.21
N PRO A 108 -6.40 7.18 19.26
CA PRO A 108 -6.63 8.63 19.26
C PRO A 108 -5.81 9.36 20.34
N ARG A 109 -5.29 10.54 20.01
CA ARG A 109 -4.52 11.38 20.93
C ARG A 109 -4.90 12.85 20.78
N GLY A 110 -5.38 13.46 21.87
CA GLY A 110 -5.81 14.85 21.86
C GLY A 110 -6.93 15.06 20.85
N THR A 111 -6.70 15.93 19.87
CA THR A 111 -7.64 16.20 18.76
C THR A 111 -7.41 15.31 17.54
N SER A 112 -6.33 14.52 17.51
CA SER A 112 -6.03 13.63 16.40
C SER A 112 -6.77 12.31 16.56
N GLY A 113 -7.43 11.89 15.48
CA GLY A 113 -8.09 10.60 15.39
C GLY A 113 -7.08 9.44 15.41
N GLN A 114 -7.62 8.23 15.53
CA GLN A 114 -6.82 7.01 15.40
C GLN A 114 -6.11 6.99 14.05
N HIS A 115 -4.83 6.63 14.04
CA HIS A 115 -4.00 6.55 12.84
C HIS A 115 -3.80 7.87 12.05
N GLY A 116 -4.19 9.03 12.59
CA GLY A 116 -3.92 10.33 11.99
C GLY A 116 -4.74 10.60 10.73
N THR A 117 -4.28 11.54 9.89
CA THR A 117 -5.11 12.11 8.81
C THR A 117 -4.68 11.78 7.38
N HIS A 118 -3.48 11.21 7.14
CA HIS A 118 -2.96 11.02 5.77
C HIS A 118 -3.91 10.22 4.87
N HIS A 119 -4.34 9.04 5.32
CA HIS A 119 -5.30 8.18 4.61
C HIS A 119 -6.71 8.78 4.43
N LEU A 120 -6.97 9.97 5.00
CA LEU A 120 -8.21 10.75 4.86
C LEU A 120 -8.03 12.03 4.03
N THR A 121 -6.80 12.30 3.57
CA THR A 121 -6.42 13.56 2.95
C THR A 121 -6.32 13.38 1.44
N ARG A 122 -7.01 14.23 0.68
CA ARG A 122 -6.89 14.26 -0.78
C ARG A 122 -5.49 14.75 -1.17
N SER A 123 -4.93 14.11 -2.19
CA SER A 123 -3.63 14.44 -2.74
C SER A 123 -3.72 15.55 -3.79
N HIS A 124 -2.70 16.40 -3.85
CA HIS A 124 -2.53 17.48 -4.81
C HIS A 124 -1.45 17.13 -5.83
N ASP A 125 -1.45 17.83 -6.97
CA ASP A 125 -0.45 17.71 -8.04
C ASP A 125 -0.18 16.26 -8.49
N VAL A 126 -1.26 15.48 -8.59
CA VAL A 126 -1.18 14.08 -8.97
C VAL A 126 -0.79 13.95 -10.43
N THR A 127 0.35 13.31 -10.71
CA THR A 127 0.80 13.02 -12.08
C THR A 127 0.93 11.52 -12.31
N VAL A 128 0.68 11.10 -13.55
CA VAL A 128 0.82 9.71 -14.00
C VAL A 128 1.68 9.72 -15.25
N ARG A 129 2.74 8.91 -15.27
CA ARG A 129 3.64 8.78 -16.42
C ARG A 129 3.95 7.31 -16.70
N ARG A 130 4.04 6.98 -17.98
CA ARG A 130 4.62 5.72 -18.46
C ARG A 130 6.01 6.05 -18.99
N VAL A 131 7.03 5.43 -18.43
CA VAL A 131 8.44 5.68 -18.79
C VAL A 131 9.03 4.38 -19.28
N ARG A 132 9.59 4.38 -20.49
CA ARG A 132 10.30 3.21 -21.00
C ARG A 132 11.72 3.19 -20.45
N THR A 133 12.13 2.07 -19.87
CA THR A 133 13.46 1.85 -19.29
C THR A 133 14.04 0.56 -19.86
N GLY A 134 14.78 0.69 -20.96
CA GLY A 134 15.34 -0.48 -21.66
C GLY A 134 14.26 -1.42 -22.19
N ASP A 135 14.25 -2.65 -21.68
CA ASP A 135 13.32 -3.73 -22.02
C ASP A 135 12.04 -3.72 -21.16
N GLN A 136 11.89 -2.72 -20.28
CA GLN A 136 10.76 -2.57 -19.38
C GLN A 136 10.00 -1.24 -19.61
N VAL A 137 8.80 -1.20 -19.04
CA VAL A 137 7.98 0.00 -18.91
C VAL A 137 7.63 0.20 -17.45
N GLU A 138 7.89 1.40 -16.94
CA GLU A 138 7.53 1.83 -15.60
C GLU A 138 6.28 2.71 -15.64
N VAL A 139 5.34 2.46 -14.75
CA VAL A 139 4.26 3.39 -14.42
C VAL A 139 4.66 4.13 -13.15
N ARG A 140 4.83 5.45 -13.24
CA ARG A 140 5.16 6.34 -12.13
C ARG A 140 3.99 7.23 -11.81
N ILE A 141 3.55 7.22 -10.56
CA ILE A 141 2.49 8.09 -10.05
C ILE A 141 3.08 8.93 -8.92
N THR A 142 2.95 10.25 -9.02
CA THR A 142 3.45 11.18 -7.99
C THR A 142 2.32 12.03 -7.45
N GLY A 143 2.50 12.58 -6.25
CA GLY A 143 1.66 13.67 -5.74
C GLY A 143 2.02 14.10 -4.34
N LEU A 144 1.31 15.11 -3.85
CA LEU A 144 1.57 15.76 -2.56
C LEU A 144 0.40 15.55 -1.62
N VAL A 145 0.67 15.20 -0.36
CA VAL A 145 -0.33 15.06 0.70
C VAL A 145 0.03 16.01 1.83
N GLY A 146 -0.85 16.97 2.11
CA GLY A 146 -0.59 18.03 3.09
C GLY A 146 -1.29 17.78 4.41
N HIS A 147 -0.53 17.78 5.52
CA HIS A 147 -1.06 17.99 6.86
C HIS A 147 -0.71 19.41 7.29
N THR A 148 -1.62 20.35 6.98
CA THR A 148 -1.36 21.78 7.11
C THR A 148 -2.52 22.55 7.76
N SER A 149 -2.23 23.55 8.58
CA SER A 149 -3.24 24.50 9.07
C SER A 149 -2.68 25.92 9.28
N LEU A 150 -3.57 26.91 9.36
CA LEU A 150 -3.19 28.30 9.65
C LEU A 150 -2.66 28.40 11.08
N GLY A 151 -1.40 28.81 11.23
CA GLY A 151 -0.73 28.92 12.52
C GLY A 151 -0.37 27.58 13.19
N GLY A 152 -0.55 26.46 12.50
CA GLY A 152 -0.23 25.12 13.00
C GLY A 152 0.78 24.38 12.12
N PRO A 153 0.72 23.04 12.03
CA PRO A 153 1.67 22.25 11.26
C PRO A 153 1.67 22.66 9.79
N ARG A 154 2.82 22.48 9.14
CA ARG A 154 2.97 22.57 7.68
C ARG A 154 3.83 21.41 7.21
N ILE A 155 3.27 20.21 7.26
CA ILE A 155 3.93 18.97 6.83
C ILE A 155 3.40 18.59 5.45
N VAL A 156 4.30 18.33 4.51
CA VAL A 156 3.98 17.86 3.17
C VAL A 156 4.68 16.52 2.95
N VAL A 157 3.91 15.51 2.56
CA VAL A 157 4.42 14.22 2.10
C VAL A 157 4.40 14.22 0.58
N GLU A 158 5.57 14.16 -0.04
CA GLU A 158 5.73 13.94 -1.47
C GLU A 158 5.87 12.45 -1.71
N ARG A 159 4.90 11.83 -2.39
CA ARG A 159 4.87 10.39 -2.66
C ARG A 159 5.16 10.10 -4.13
N GLU A 160 6.04 9.13 -4.39
CA GLU A 160 6.17 8.42 -5.67
C GLU A 160 5.72 6.96 -5.51
N ILE A 161 4.93 6.46 -6.46
CA ILE A 161 4.55 5.05 -6.57
C ILE A 161 5.04 4.55 -7.93
N VAL A 162 5.74 3.43 -7.94
CA VAL A 162 6.28 2.83 -9.17
C VAL A 162 5.88 1.37 -9.30
N LEU A 163 5.37 1.03 -10.49
CA LEU A 163 5.12 -0.36 -10.93
C LEU A 163 5.89 -0.58 -12.24
N VAL A 164 6.48 -1.76 -12.42
CA VAL A 164 7.33 -2.07 -13.58
C VAL A 164 6.88 -3.35 -14.26
N THR A 165 6.81 -3.36 -15.59
CA THR A 165 6.47 -4.57 -16.35
C THR A 165 7.47 -5.70 -16.07
N GLY A 166 6.95 -6.91 -15.83
CA GLY A 166 7.76 -8.09 -15.50
C GLY A 166 8.25 -8.13 -14.05
N SER A 167 7.96 -7.11 -13.24
CA SER A 167 8.35 -7.06 -11.83
C SER A 167 7.17 -7.40 -10.90
N PRO A 168 7.38 -8.23 -9.86
CA PRO A 168 6.39 -8.50 -8.80
C PRO A 168 6.36 -7.43 -7.70
N GLU A 169 6.85 -6.23 -7.96
CA GLU A 169 7.02 -5.16 -6.97
C GLU A 169 6.16 -3.94 -7.27
N VAL A 170 5.53 -3.40 -6.22
CA VAL A 170 5.07 -2.00 -6.16
C VAL A 170 5.93 -1.27 -5.15
N ARG A 171 6.59 -0.20 -5.59
CA ARG A 171 7.44 0.64 -4.75
C ARG A 171 6.68 1.91 -4.35
N VAL A 172 6.78 2.31 -3.08
CA VAL A 172 6.24 3.57 -2.55
C VAL A 172 7.38 4.30 -1.86
N ASP A 173 7.69 5.50 -2.33
CA ASP A 173 8.74 6.36 -1.76
C ASP A 173 8.11 7.67 -1.31
N ASP A 174 8.25 7.96 -0.02
CA ASP A 174 7.79 9.21 0.56
C ASP A 174 8.97 10.08 0.98
N VAL A 175 8.90 11.36 0.63
CA VAL A 175 9.74 12.41 1.18
C VAL A 175 8.86 13.31 2.05
N VAL A 176 9.05 13.24 3.36
CA VAL A 176 8.32 14.09 4.31
C VAL A 176 9.09 15.37 4.58
N ARG A 177 8.45 16.52 4.34
CA ARG A 177 9.03 17.85 4.53
C ARG A 177 8.22 18.65 5.52
N ASN A 178 8.90 19.18 6.54
CA ASN A 178 8.36 20.28 7.31
C ASN A 178 8.67 21.60 6.57
N VAL A 179 7.65 22.22 6.00
CA VAL A 179 7.74 23.53 5.31
C VAL A 179 7.25 24.67 6.19
N GLY A 180 7.10 24.42 7.49
CA GLY A 180 6.79 25.40 8.51
C GLY A 180 8.03 26.09 9.07
N ASP A 181 7.79 27.05 9.95
CA ASP A 181 8.81 27.82 10.68
C ASP A 181 9.07 27.27 12.09
N GLN A 182 8.39 26.18 12.49
CA GLN A 182 8.52 25.54 13.79
C GLN A 182 8.82 24.04 13.64
N PRO A 183 9.58 23.43 14.57
CA PRO A 183 9.75 21.98 14.60
C PRO A 183 8.40 21.29 14.86
N TRP A 184 8.21 20.12 14.26
CA TRP A 184 7.01 19.31 14.43
C TRP A 184 7.37 17.82 14.47
N GLY A 185 6.72 17.06 15.35
CA GLY A 185 6.87 15.61 15.40
C GLY A 185 6.11 14.95 14.25
N VAL A 186 6.74 13.99 13.57
CA VAL A 186 6.15 13.29 12.41
C VAL A 186 6.14 11.79 12.68
N PRO A 187 5.21 11.27 13.52
CA PRO A 187 4.93 9.85 13.57
C PRO A 187 4.40 9.37 12.20
N LEU A 188 4.99 8.31 11.66
CA LEU A 188 4.59 7.72 10.38
C LEU A 188 4.57 6.19 10.50
N LEU A 189 3.52 5.57 9.98
CA LEU A 189 3.38 4.13 9.92
C LEU A 189 2.72 3.73 8.59
N TYR A 190 3.32 2.76 7.90
CA TYR A 190 2.76 2.15 6.70
C TYR A 190 1.95 0.92 7.08
N HIS A 191 0.62 1.05 7.10
CA HIS A 191 -0.28 -0.02 7.49
C HIS A 191 -0.56 -0.94 6.29
N VAL A 192 0.31 -1.93 6.10
CA VAL A 192 0.20 -2.92 5.03
C VAL A 192 -0.82 -4.01 5.41
N ASN A 193 -1.86 -4.20 4.59
CA ASN A 193 -2.95 -5.14 4.87
C ASN A 193 -3.01 -6.26 3.82
N LEU A 194 -2.59 -7.46 4.23
CA LEU A 194 -2.62 -8.65 3.39
C LEU A 194 -3.92 -9.42 3.60
N GLY A 195 -4.55 -9.85 2.51
CA GLY A 195 -5.83 -10.56 2.50
C GLY A 195 -5.72 -12.02 2.06
N ALA A 196 -6.85 -12.74 2.12
CA ALA A 196 -6.96 -14.06 1.52
C ALA A 196 -6.99 -13.99 -0.03
N PRO A 197 -6.50 -15.01 -0.75
CA PRO A 197 -5.97 -16.27 -0.25
C PRO A 197 -4.48 -16.22 0.11
N LEU A 198 -3.79 -15.08 -0.11
CA LEU A 198 -2.37 -14.92 0.23
C LEU A 198 -2.11 -15.17 1.73
N LEU A 199 -2.97 -14.61 2.58
CA LEU A 199 -2.96 -14.84 4.01
C LEU A 199 -3.95 -15.99 4.33
N ALA A 200 -3.42 -17.15 4.67
CA ALA A 200 -4.17 -18.37 4.97
C ALA A 200 -3.82 -18.92 6.37
N PRO A 201 -4.68 -19.76 6.98
CA PRO A 201 -4.36 -20.36 8.27
C PRO A 201 -3.01 -21.10 8.22
N GLY A 202 -2.14 -20.79 9.18
CA GLY A 202 -0.76 -21.31 9.21
C GLY A 202 0.27 -20.43 8.50
N SER A 203 -0.15 -19.43 7.71
CA SER A 203 0.79 -18.42 7.18
C SER A 203 1.54 -17.75 8.32
N ARG A 204 2.84 -17.57 8.15
CA ARG A 204 3.76 -17.01 9.15
C ARG A 204 4.45 -15.77 8.61
N LEU A 205 4.31 -14.67 9.33
CA LEU A 205 5.09 -13.45 9.14
C LEU A 205 6.43 -13.58 9.87
N ALA A 206 7.51 -13.71 9.12
CA ALA A 206 8.87 -13.68 9.61
C ALA A 206 9.41 -12.24 9.51
N VAL A 207 9.87 -11.68 10.63
CA VAL A 207 10.51 -10.36 10.69
C VAL A 207 11.89 -10.55 11.30
N ASP A 208 12.92 -9.97 10.68
CA ASP A 208 14.29 -10.06 11.21
C ASP A 208 14.48 -9.07 12.39
N ALA A 209 14.16 -9.55 13.59
CA ALA A 209 14.12 -8.80 14.83
C ALA A 209 14.70 -9.63 15.99
N THR A 210 15.25 -8.97 17.01
CA THR A 210 15.75 -9.66 18.22
C THR A 210 14.63 -10.11 19.13
N ASP A 211 13.59 -9.29 19.26
CA ASP A 211 12.52 -9.51 20.24
C ASP A 211 11.15 -9.30 19.59
N VAL A 212 10.17 -10.08 20.06
CA VAL A 212 8.75 -9.95 19.70
C VAL A 212 7.94 -9.80 20.98
N ILE A 213 7.29 -8.65 21.14
CA ILE A 213 6.54 -8.30 22.35
C ILE A 213 5.09 -8.09 21.95
N THR A 214 4.18 -8.89 22.52
CA THR A 214 2.75 -8.68 22.29
C THR A 214 2.24 -7.53 23.16
N ARG A 215 1.37 -6.68 22.59
CA ARG A 215 0.79 -5.53 23.30
C ARG A 215 -0.16 -6.00 24.40
N GLU A 216 -1.02 -6.95 24.08
CA GLU A 216 -1.86 -7.69 25.02
C GLU A 216 -1.28 -9.09 25.31
N PRO A 217 -1.65 -9.73 26.44
CA PRO A 217 -1.35 -11.14 26.65
C PRO A 217 -1.88 -11.99 25.49
N LEU A 218 -1.02 -12.87 24.97
CA LEU A 218 -1.36 -13.74 23.86
C LEU A 218 -2.43 -14.76 24.29
N PRO A 219 -3.53 -14.95 23.54
CA PRO A 219 -4.52 -15.97 23.87
C PRO A 219 -3.94 -17.38 23.81
N ASP A 220 -4.49 -18.31 24.60
CA ASP A 220 -4.03 -19.71 24.64
C ASP A 220 -4.00 -20.35 23.24
N GLY A 221 -2.90 -21.05 22.95
CA GLY A 221 -2.70 -21.75 21.67
C GLY A 221 -2.40 -20.83 20.47
N ARG A 222 -2.18 -19.53 20.69
CA ARG A 222 -1.75 -18.60 19.65
C ARG A 222 -0.23 -18.46 19.65
N GLU A 223 0.32 -18.14 18.48
CA GLU A 223 1.70 -17.72 18.30
C GLU A 223 1.73 -16.34 17.61
N PRO A 224 2.58 -15.39 18.03
CA PRO A 224 2.74 -14.13 17.32
C PRO A 224 3.23 -14.37 15.89
N GLY A 225 2.69 -13.62 14.93
CA GLY A 225 3.07 -13.73 13.53
C GLY A 225 2.52 -14.97 12.80
N VAL A 226 1.80 -15.88 13.46
CA VAL A 226 1.11 -17.01 12.81
C VAL A 226 -0.38 -16.70 12.65
N LEU A 227 -0.89 -16.82 11.43
CA LEU A 227 -2.31 -16.66 11.18
C LEU A 227 -3.09 -17.87 11.72
N PRO A 228 -4.07 -17.65 12.60
CA PRO A 228 -4.95 -18.71 13.10
C PRO A 228 -5.92 -19.21 12.03
N ALA A 229 -6.58 -20.33 12.30
CA ALA A 229 -7.84 -20.64 11.63
C ALA A 229 -8.91 -19.58 11.96
N PRO A 230 -9.80 -19.21 11.02
CA PRO A 230 -10.90 -18.28 11.30
C PRO A 230 -11.81 -18.84 12.39
N ALA A 231 -12.16 -18.01 13.37
CA ALA A 231 -13.10 -18.37 14.43
C ALA A 231 -13.94 -17.14 14.84
N PRO A 232 -15.20 -17.33 15.24
CA PRO A 232 -16.01 -16.25 15.80
C PRO A 232 -15.36 -15.64 17.04
N GLY A 233 -15.38 -14.32 17.17
CA GLY A 233 -14.90 -13.61 18.36
C GLY A 233 -13.38 -13.61 18.55
N LEU A 234 -12.59 -13.96 17.52
CA LEU A 234 -11.14 -13.83 17.59
C LEU A 234 -10.76 -12.36 17.81
N ALA A 235 -10.04 -12.11 18.91
CA ALA A 235 -9.42 -10.82 19.16
C ALA A 235 -8.18 -10.63 18.26
N PRO A 236 -7.92 -9.40 17.80
CA PRO A 236 -6.67 -9.08 17.13
C PRO A 236 -5.49 -9.28 18.09
N VAL A 237 -4.36 -9.72 17.55
CA VAL A 237 -3.08 -9.78 18.28
C VAL A 237 -2.14 -8.77 17.64
N VAL A 238 -1.66 -7.81 18.44
CA VAL A 238 -0.66 -6.84 18.00
C VAL A 238 0.67 -7.19 18.64
N ALA A 239 1.71 -7.33 17.80
CA ALA A 239 3.06 -7.62 18.25
C ALA A 239 4.03 -6.56 17.73
N GLU A 240 4.90 -6.08 18.61
CA GLU A 240 5.99 -5.18 18.31
C GLU A 240 7.28 -5.98 18.12
N HIS A 241 7.93 -5.79 16.98
CA HIS A 241 9.22 -6.40 16.65
C HIS A 241 10.34 -5.39 16.95
N ARG A 242 11.18 -5.66 17.95
CA ARG A 242 12.27 -4.78 18.40
C ARG A 242 13.63 -5.31 17.99
N GLY A 243 14.61 -4.39 17.92
CA GLY A 243 15.98 -4.71 17.52
C GLY A 243 16.05 -5.27 16.10
N LEU A 244 15.39 -4.59 15.16
CA LEU A 244 15.43 -4.95 13.74
C LEU A 244 16.87 -5.04 13.23
N ARG A 245 17.13 -6.01 12.35
CA ARG A 245 18.44 -6.23 11.72
C ARG A 245 18.37 -5.91 10.23
N PRO A 246 18.50 -4.63 9.85
CA PRO A 246 18.41 -4.25 8.45
C PRO A 246 19.62 -4.77 7.66
N VAL A 247 19.38 -5.17 6.41
CA VAL A 247 20.43 -5.51 5.44
C VAL A 247 20.45 -4.38 4.41
N ASP A 248 21.62 -3.78 4.19
CA ASP A 248 21.81 -2.65 3.28
C ASP A 248 20.85 -1.47 3.55
N GLY A 249 20.49 -1.26 4.83
CA GLY A 249 19.57 -0.20 5.26
C GLY A 249 18.08 -0.57 5.13
N HIS A 250 17.75 -1.78 4.69
CA HIS A 250 16.36 -2.24 4.53
C HIS A 250 15.96 -3.23 5.63
N GLY A 251 14.87 -2.91 6.34
CA GLY A 251 14.15 -3.88 7.16
C GLY A 251 13.33 -4.81 6.29
N ARG A 252 13.16 -6.07 6.70
CA ARG A 252 12.43 -7.08 5.93
C ARG A 252 11.42 -7.82 6.78
N ALA A 253 10.21 -7.94 6.26
CA ALA A 253 9.18 -8.85 6.74
C ALA A 253 8.76 -9.76 5.58
N VAL A 254 8.64 -11.06 5.83
CA VAL A 254 8.33 -12.08 4.81
C VAL A 254 7.15 -12.90 5.29
N LEU A 255 6.10 -12.95 4.48
CA LEU A 255 5.03 -13.92 4.68
C LEU A 255 5.46 -15.25 4.05
N THR A 256 5.35 -16.33 4.82
CA THR A 256 5.67 -17.71 4.41
C THR A 256 4.50 -18.62 4.75
N GLY A 257 4.31 -19.72 4.02
CA GLY A 257 3.24 -20.68 4.26
C GLY A 257 2.61 -21.17 2.97
#